data_AF-A0A367IY19-F1
#
_entry.id   AF-A0A367IY19-F1
#
_cell.length_a   1.000
_cell.length_b   1.000
_cell.length_c   1.000
_cell.angle_alpha   90.00
_cell.angle_beta   90.00
_cell.angle_gamma   90.00
#
_symmetry.space_group_name_H-M   'P 1'
#
loop_
_entity.id
_entity.type
_entity.pdbx_description
1 polymer ?
#
loop_
_entity_poly.entity_id
_entity_poly.type
_entity_poly.pdbx_seq_one_letter_code
_entity_poly.pdbx_strand_id
1 'polypeptide(L)'
;NPTHHSLGPDFNPHGIDQDMHDHNNHDDEEEEERDTISSEMPSLTCPPSSRGRRTSVSAESMQPSQHTQEFKKIVIPKSDEQRERIRAAIGNNFLFKNLDEEQYADVVNAMAEKRISATTQVIEQGAVGDYFYIVESGNLDCFINGNKVTSYGPGGSFGELALMYNAPRAASIVAVTDCVLYALDRVTFRSILMENTARKRRMYERFLEEVPIFKSLETYERHKIADALESVQFDDQEVVMREGDAGDSFYLIESGEASFYKALPDGTQRQVMVGKKGDYFGELALINDEPRAATVIANGKLRCATLSKKAFIRLLGPVMDILKRNSENYHAVLQNETQKIL
;
A
#
# COMPACT_ATOMS: atom_id res chain seq x y z
N ASN A 1 -4.01 -36.72 78.68
CA ASN A 1 -3.62 -36.88 80.10
C ASN A 1 -2.20 -36.37 80.27
N PRO A 2 -1.93 -35.54 81.27
CA PRO A 2 -2.23 -34.10 81.37
C PRO A 2 -0.89 -33.30 81.36
N THR A 3 -0.82 -31.96 81.36
CA THR A 3 -1.03 -31.10 82.53
C THR A 3 -0.85 -29.61 82.19
N HIS A 4 -1.82 -28.81 82.67
CA HIS A 4 -1.76 -27.47 83.29
C HIS A 4 -1.29 -26.22 82.50
N HIS A 5 -2.12 -25.20 82.23
CA HIS A 5 -2.88 -24.22 83.07
C HIS A 5 -2.07 -23.05 83.66
N SER A 6 -2.44 -21.82 83.28
CA SER A 6 -2.70 -20.59 84.12
C SER A 6 -2.62 -19.33 83.21
N LEU A 7 -3.69 -18.60 82.81
CA LEU A 7 -4.59 -17.67 83.56
C LEU A 7 -3.80 -16.79 84.56
N GLY A 8 -3.85 -15.44 84.53
CA GLY A 8 -5.02 -14.58 84.30
C GLY A 8 -4.69 -13.06 84.16
N PRO A 9 -5.66 -12.16 84.43
CA PRO A 9 -5.88 -10.86 83.75
C PRO A 9 -5.73 -9.62 84.67
N ASP A 10 -5.97 -8.39 84.16
CA ASP A 10 -6.55 -7.19 84.84
C ASP A 10 -6.52 -5.95 83.89
N PHE A 11 -7.63 -5.33 83.42
CA PHE A 11 -8.47 -4.25 84.03
C PHE A 11 -7.65 -3.06 84.60
N ASN A 12 -7.88 -1.75 84.41
CA ASN A 12 -8.92 -0.86 83.83
C ASN A 12 -8.31 0.60 83.73
N PRO A 13 -9.02 1.73 83.44
CA PRO A 13 -8.57 2.81 82.56
C PRO A 13 -8.55 4.23 83.23
N HIS A 14 -8.35 5.27 82.41
CA HIS A 14 -8.66 6.72 82.62
C HIS A 14 -7.70 7.65 83.41
N GLY A 15 -7.50 8.84 82.81
CA GLY A 15 -6.90 10.06 83.36
C GLY A 15 -6.10 10.82 82.29
N ILE A 16 -6.71 11.59 81.37
CA ILE A 16 -7.10 13.02 81.44
C ILE A 16 -5.89 13.99 81.47
N ASP A 17 -5.66 14.58 80.29
CA ASP A 17 -5.42 15.99 79.91
C ASP A 17 -4.17 16.83 80.27
N GLN A 18 -3.82 17.64 79.24
CA GLN A 18 -3.10 18.93 79.16
C GLN A 18 -1.55 18.88 79.14
N ASP A 19 -0.81 19.56 78.26
CA ASP A 19 -1.06 20.51 77.16
C ASP A 19 0.27 20.69 76.40
N MET A 20 0.21 20.89 75.08
CA MET A 20 1.06 21.82 74.30
C MET A 20 0.70 21.71 72.81
N HIS A 21 -0.11 22.66 72.34
CA HIS A 21 -0.23 23.01 70.94
C HIS A 21 0.92 23.95 70.56
N ASP A 22 1.62 23.65 69.47
CA ASP A 22 1.91 24.68 68.46
C ASP A 22 1.99 24.04 67.06
N HIS A 23 1.45 24.74 66.08
CA HIS A 23 0.96 24.20 64.80
C HIS A 23 1.91 24.54 63.62
N ASN A 24 1.76 23.74 62.55
CA ASN A 24 2.00 24.01 61.11
C ASN A 24 3.40 23.79 60.49
N ASN A 25 3.54 22.73 59.68
CA ASN A 25 3.25 22.71 58.22
C ASN A 25 3.57 21.29 57.67
N HIS A 26 2.61 20.51 57.15
CA HIS A 26 2.24 20.34 55.73
C HIS A 26 3.40 19.89 54.81
N ASP A 27 3.35 18.92 53.91
CA ASP A 27 2.48 17.79 53.46
C ASP A 27 3.47 16.95 52.58
N ASP A 28 3.36 15.64 52.32
CA ASP A 28 2.44 14.97 51.39
C ASP A 28 2.77 13.46 51.46
N GLU A 29 1.86 12.62 51.98
CA GLU A 29 1.89 11.17 51.76
C GLU A 29 0.62 10.81 50.98
N GLU A 30 0.74 10.61 49.67
CA GLU A 30 -0.37 10.20 48.80
C GLU A 30 -0.74 8.73 49.10
N GLU A 31 -1.95 8.53 49.64
CA GLU A 31 -2.60 7.22 49.81
C GLU A 31 -3.03 6.67 48.44
N GLU A 32 -2.68 5.41 48.14
CA GLU A 32 -3.18 4.69 46.96
C GLU A 32 -4.69 4.39 47.09
N GLU A 33 -5.54 5.25 46.52
CA GLU A 33 -6.97 4.96 46.35
C GLU A 33 -7.17 3.80 45.37
N ARG A 34 -7.79 2.71 45.85
CA ARG A 34 -8.28 1.62 44.99
C ARG A 34 -9.51 2.11 44.22
N ASP A 35 -9.36 2.31 42.91
CA ASP A 35 -10.45 2.61 41.99
C ASP A 35 -11.57 1.55 42.08
N THR A 36 -12.67 1.93 42.70
CA THR A 36 -13.91 1.14 42.71
C THR A 36 -14.68 1.51 41.43
N ILE A 37 -14.56 0.68 40.39
CA ILE A 37 -15.27 0.90 39.12
C ILE A 37 -16.79 0.93 39.37
N SER A 38 -17.40 2.11 39.21
CA SER A 38 -18.87 2.23 39.23
C SER A 38 -19.46 1.52 38.00
N SER A 39 -20.48 0.69 38.22
CA SER A 39 -21.11 -0.14 37.19
C SER A 39 -22.13 0.60 36.33
N GLU A 40 -22.21 1.93 36.40
CA GLU A 40 -23.17 2.71 35.61
C GLU A 40 -22.45 3.43 34.46
N MET A 41 -22.55 2.84 33.27
CA MET A 41 -22.14 3.53 32.04
C MET A 41 -23.00 4.79 31.83
N PRO A 42 -22.41 5.95 31.51
CA PRO A 42 -23.17 7.15 31.21
C PRO A 42 -24.06 6.91 29.98
N SER A 43 -25.34 7.23 30.10
CA SER A 43 -26.28 7.12 28.98
C SER A 43 -25.89 8.11 27.89
N LEU A 44 -25.31 7.60 26.80
CA LEU A 44 -25.06 8.38 25.59
C LEU A 44 -26.40 8.73 24.95
N THR A 45 -26.89 9.94 25.19
CA THR A 45 -28.02 10.48 24.41
C THR A 45 -27.54 10.71 22.98
N CYS A 46 -27.99 9.86 22.06
CA CYS A 46 -27.78 10.05 20.63
C CYS A 46 -28.34 11.42 20.21
N PRO A 47 -27.55 12.28 19.52
CA PRO A 47 -28.11 13.48 18.92
C PRO A 47 -29.18 13.07 17.89
N PRO A 48 -30.29 13.83 17.75
CA PRO A 48 -31.33 13.54 16.76
C PRO A 48 -30.81 13.92 15.37
N SER A 49 -29.91 13.10 14.84
CA SER A 49 -29.52 13.13 13.44
C SER A 49 -30.58 12.39 12.65
N SER A 50 -31.57 13.12 12.09
CA SER A 50 -32.51 12.59 11.09
C SER A 50 -31.83 12.35 9.73
N ARG A 51 -30.59 11.90 9.72
CA ARG A 51 -29.95 11.31 8.55
C ARG A 51 -30.14 9.81 8.71
N GLY A 52 -30.95 9.22 7.84
CA GLY A 52 -31.31 7.81 7.89
C GLY A 52 -30.12 6.88 8.13
N ARG A 53 -30.40 5.70 8.69
CA ARG A 53 -29.38 4.71 9.06
C ARG A 53 -28.51 4.36 7.84
N ARG A 54 -27.19 4.54 7.95
CA ARG A 54 -26.24 4.11 6.91
C ARG A 54 -26.33 2.59 6.75
N THR A 55 -26.43 2.15 5.50
CA THR A 55 -26.47 0.73 5.13
C THR A 55 -25.10 0.27 4.66
N SER A 56 -24.72 -0.96 5.00
CA SER A 56 -23.49 -1.59 4.51
C SER A 56 -23.61 -1.91 3.02
N VAL A 57 -22.48 -1.84 2.29
CA VAL A 57 -22.36 -2.31 0.90
C VAL A 57 -21.22 -3.31 0.81
N SER A 58 -21.38 -4.32 -0.03
CA SER A 58 -20.34 -5.32 -0.31
C SER A 58 -20.32 -5.62 -1.80
N ALA A 59 -19.13 -5.89 -2.33
CA ALA A 59 -18.98 -6.53 -3.63
C ALA A 59 -19.00 -8.05 -3.47
N GLU A 60 -19.07 -8.75 -4.60
CA GLU A 60 -18.82 -10.19 -4.66
C GLU A 60 -17.40 -10.54 -4.23
N SER A 61 -17.25 -11.67 -3.54
CA SER A 61 -15.94 -12.19 -3.16
C SER A 61 -15.25 -12.76 -4.38
N MET A 62 -14.08 -12.24 -4.72
CA MET A 62 -13.22 -12.83 -5.74
C MET A 62 -11.97 -13.37 -5.08
N GLN A 63 -11.59 -14.58 -5.46
CA GLN A 63 -10.30 -15.14 -5.08
C GLN A 63 -9.29 -14.79 -6.17
N PRO A 64 -8.12 -14.24 -5.83
CA PRO A 64 -7.04 -14.13 -6.81
C PRO A 64 -6.69 -15.54 -7.29
N SER A 65 -6.53 -15.70 -8.60
CA SER A 65 -6.38 -16.97 -9.31
C SER A 65 -5.44 -17.93 -8.58
N GLN A 66 -5.94 -18.92 -7.83
CA GLN A 66 -5.09 -19.88 -7.13
C GLN A 66 -4.55 -20.88 -8.17
N HIS A 67 -3.27 -20.74 -8.52
CA HIS A 67 -2.41 -21.73 -9.17
C HIS A 67 -2.81 -22.43 -10.49
N THR A 68 -4.00 -22.26 -11.09
CA THR A 68 -4.34 -23.07 -12.30
C THR A 68 -5.30 -22.43 -13.32
N GLN A 69 -5.78 -21.20 -13.12
CA GLN A 69 -6.50 -20.47 -14.17
C GLN A 69 -5.77 -19.17 -14.42
N GLU A 70 -4.96 -19.11 -15.47
CA GLU A 70 -4.44 -17.86 -15.99
C GLU A 70 -5.62 -16.92 -16.24
N PHE A 71 -5.62 -15.76 -15.59
CA PHE A 71 -6.53 -14.68 -15.91
C PHE A 71 -6.36 -14.36 -17.41
N LYS A 72 -7.38 -14.71 -18.19
CA LYS A 72 -7.36 -14.45 -19.62
C LYS A 72 -7.64 -12.98 -19.84
N LYS A 73 -6.59 -12.20 -20.12
CA LYS A 73 -6.71 -10.79 -20.51
C LYS A 73 -7.71 -10.68 -21.66
N ILE A 74 -8.77 -9.90 -21.46
CA ILE A 74 -9.76 -9.63 -22.48
C ILE A 74 -9.19 -8.55 -23.40
N VAL A 75 -8.93 -8.91 -24.64
CA VAL A 75 -8.41 -7.98 -25.65
C VAL A 75 -9.41 -7.87 -26.77
N ILE A 76 -10.15 -6.76 -26.78
CA ILE A 76 -11.05 -6.41 -27.87
C ILE A 76 -10.30 -5.43 -28.78
N PRO A 77 -10.11 -5.77 -30.07
CA PRO A 77 -9.35 -4.94 -31.00
C PRO A 77 -10.01 -3.58 -31.18
N LYS A 78 -9.20 -2.52 -31.10
CA LYS A 78 -9.60 -1.12 -31.25
C LYS A 78 -8.52 -0.37 -32.04
N SER A 79 -8.90 0.66 -32.78
CA SER A 79 -7.91 1.55 -33.42
C SER A 79 -7.16 2.38 -32.37
N ASP A 80 -5.96 2.84 -32.70
CA ASP A 80 -5.18 3.68 -31.79
C ASP A 80 -5.91 4.98 -31.42
N GLU A 81 -6.65 5.55 -32.36
CA GLU A 81 -7.50 6.72 -32.10
C GLU A 81 -8.62 6.43 -31.09
N GLN A 82 -9.27 5.27 -31.17
CA GLN A 82 -10.29 4.85 -30.20
C GLN A 82 -9.67 4.68 -28.81
N ARG A 83 -8.49 4.05 -28.73
CA ARG A 83 -7.77 3.84 -27.46
C ARG A 83 -7.42 5.16 -26.80
N GLU A 84 -6.99 6.15 -27.58
CA GLU A 84 -6.67 7.48 -27.06
C GLU A 84 -7.90 8.24 -26.57
N ARG A 85 -9.03 8.18 -27.30
CA ARG A 85 -10.29 8.78 -26.84
C ARG A 85 -10.80 8.15 -25.54
N ILE A 86 -10.74 6.81 -25.44
CA ILE A 86 -11.11 6.10 -24.21
C ILE A 86 -10.19 6.55 -23.08
N ARG A 87 -8.86 6.56 -23.29
CA ARG A 87 -7.85 6.99 -22.31
C ARG A 87 -8.16 8.40 -21.80
N ALA A 88 -8.44 9.35 -22.69
CA ALA A 88 -8.80 10.71 -22.32
C ALA A 88 -10.09 10.77 -21.49
N ALA A 89 -11.10 9.95 -21.82
CA ALA A 89 -12.37 9.92 -21.10
C ALA A 89 -12.27 9.34 -19.67
N ILE A 90 -11.37 8.38 -19.43
CA ILE A 90 -11.16 7.78 -18.10
C ILE A 90 -10.13 8.50 -17.25
N GLY A 91 -9.22 9.29 -17.84
CA GLY A 91 -8.08 9.88 -17.12
C GLY A 91 -8.47 10.80 -15.94
N ASN A 92 -9.64 11.44 -16.01
CA ASN A 92 -10.15 12.30 -14.92
C ASN A 92 -10.98 11.54 -13.87
N ASN A 93 -11.26 10.25 -14.09
CA ASN A 93 -12.11 9.48 -13.21
C ASN A 93 -11.30 8.91 -12.02
N PHE A 94 -11.84 9.08 -10.81
CA PHE A 94 -11.15 8.74 -9.57
C PHE A 94 -10.80 7.25 -9.44
N LEU A 95 -11.51 6.37 -10.14
CA LEU A 95 -11.22 4.93 -10.15
C LEU A 95 -9.99 4.57 -10.97
N PHE A 96 -9.66 5.38 -11.97
CA PHE A 96 -8.61 5.06 -12.94
C PHE A 96 -7.34 5.88 -12.69
N LYS A 97 -7.42 7.00 -11.99
CA LYS A 97 -6.29 7.91 -11.74
C LYS A 97 -5.05 7.24 -11.12
N ASN A 98 -5.23 6.20 -10.31
CA ASN A 98 -4.14 5.53 -9.58
C ASN A 98 -3.72 4.19 -10.22
N LEU A 99 -4.15 3.91 -11.46
CA LEU A 99 -3.74 2.71 -12.18
C LEU A 99 -2.37 2.90 -12.82
N ASP A 100 -1.57 1.83 -12.85
CA ASP A 100 -0.34 1.81 -13.64
C ASP A 100 -0.64 1.70 -15.15
N GLU A 101 0.37 1.94 -15.99
CA GLU A 101 0.21 1.93 -17.46
C GLU A 101 -0.23 0.55 -18.00
N GLU A 102 0.20 -0.56 -17.38
CA GLU A 102 -0.22 -1.92 -17.79
C GLU A 102 -1.72 -2.12 -17.48
N GLN A 103 -2.16 -1.71 -16.29
CA GLN A 103 -3.57 -1.75 -15.86
C GLN A 103 -4.43 -0.85 -16.73
N TYR A 104 -3.97 0.36 -17.04
CA TYR A 104 -4.65 1.27 -17.95
C TYR A 104 -4.87 0.63 -19.32
N ALA A 105 -3.80 0.05 -19.89
CA ALA A 105 -3.90 -0.63 -21.17
C ALA A 105 -4.86 -1.83 -21.12
N ASP A 106 -4.79 -2.64 -20.07
CA ASP A 106 -5.67 -3.80 -19.88
C ASP A 106 -7.15 -3.38 -19.75
N VAL A 107 -7.44 -2.30 -19.02
CA VAL A 107 -8.79 -1.72 -18.91
C VAL A 107 -9.31 -1.28 -20.28
N VAL A 108 -8.53 -0.48 -21.02
CA VAL A 108 -8.91 0.02 -22.36
C VAL A 108 -9.14 -1.14 -23.33
N ASN A 109 -8.30 -2.17 -23.26
CA ASN A 109 -8.41 -3.36 -24.10
C ASN A 109 -9.68 -4.18 -23.77
N ALA A 110 -10.07 -4.23 -22.49
CA ALA A 110 -11.23 -4.97 -22.03
C ALA A 110 -12.58 -4.30 -22.34
N MET A 111 -12.63 -2.98 -22.58
CA MET A 111 -13.89 -2.30 -22.85
C MET A 111 -14.53 -2.78 -24.16
N ALA A 112 -15.82 -3.09 -24.15
CA ALA A 112 -16.57 -3.56 -25.31
C ALA A 112 -17.43 -2.44 -25.92
N GLU A 113 -17.46 -2.33 -27.25
CA GLU A 113 -18.37 -1.41 -27.93
C GLU A 113 -19.82 -1.91 -27.81
N LYS A 114 -20.74 -1.01 -27.46
CA LYS A 114 -22.18 -1.26 -27.38
C LYS A 114 -22.93 -0.17 -28.14
N ARG A 115 -23.70 -0.58 -29.15
CA ARG A 115 -24.54 0.31 -29.94
C ARG A 115 -25.94 0.37 -29.36
N ILE A 116 -26.46 1.58 -29.18
CA ILE A 116 -27.74 1.85 -28.55
C ILE A 116 -28.54 2.75 -29.50
N SER A 117 -29.77 2.36 -29.83
CA SER A 117 -30.67 3.21 -30.60
C SER A 117 -31.25 4.35 -29.76
N ALA A 118 -31.62 5.44 -30.41
CA ALA A 118 -32.35 6.54 -29.79
C ALA A 118 -33.58 6.03 -29.02
N THR A 119 -33.96 6.74 -27.95
CA THR A 119 -35.04 6.43 -27.00
C THR A 119 -34.83 5.19 -26.12
N THR A 120 -33.74 4.44 -26.31
CA THR A 120 -33.43 3.27 -25.48
C THR A 120 -32.93 3.69 -24.11
N GLN A 121 -33.49 3.08 -23.06
CA GLN A 121 -32.99 3.23 -21.70
C GLN A 121 -31.79 2.31 -21.46
N VAL A 122 -30.61 2.90 -21.25
CA VAL A 122 -29.35 2.18 -21.02
C VAL A 122 -29.22 1.70 -19.58
N ILE A 123 -29.67 2.54 -18.65
CA ILE A 123 -29.65 2.27 -17.21
C ILE A 123 -31.02 2.60 -16.64
N GLU A 124 -31.51 1.74 -15.76
CA GLU A 124 -32.72 1.97 -14.98
C GLU A 124 -32.36 2.27 -13.52
N GLN A 125 -32.91 3.37 -12.99
CA GLN A 125 -32.77 3.74 -11.59
C GLN A 125 -33.31 2.62 -10.69
N GLY A 126 -32.53 2.25 -9.67
CA GLY A 126 -32.86 1.16 -8.75
C GLY A 126 -32.45 -0.23 -9.24
N ALA A 127 -32.15 -0.40 -10.52
CA ALA A 127 -31.65 -1.68 -11.04
C ALA A 127 -30.23 -1.97 -10.52
N VAL A 128 -29.86 -3.25 -10.54
CA VAL A 128 -28.48 -3.68 -10.26
C VAL A 128 -27.59 -3.22 -11.41
N GLY A 129 -26.53 -2.50 -11.09
CA GLY A 129 -25.61 -1.96 -12.07
C GLY A 129 -24.31 -2.74 -12.11
N ASP A 130 -23.97 -3.37 -13.23
CA ASP A 130 -22.72 -4.15 -13.35
C ASP A 130 -21.69 -3.55 -14.31
N TYR A 131 -22.05 -2.47 -15.00
CA TYR A 131 -21.22 -1.87 -16.04
C TYR A 131 -20.91 -0.39 -15.78
N PHE A 132 -19.74 0.03 -16.22
CA PHE A 132 -19.36 1.42 -16.44
C PHE A 132 -19.40 1.72 -17.94
N TYR A 133 -19.86 2.91 -18.31
CA TYR A 133 -19.99 3.31 -19.71
C TYR A 133 -19.25 4.61 -20.00
N ILE A 134 -18.66 4.67 -21.19
CA ILE A 134 -18.10 5.88 -21.81
C ILE A 134 -18.86 6.14 -23.10
N VAL A 135 -19.21 7.39 -23.36
CA VAL A 135 -19.88 7.80 -24.59
C VAL A 135 -18.83 8.06 -25.67
N GLU A 136 -18.82 7.26 -26.72
CA GLU A 136 -18.00 7.49 -27.92
C GLU A 136 -18.72 8.46 -28.88
N SER A 137 -20.01 8.24 -29.11
CA SER A 137 -20.84 9.11 -29.94
C SER A 137 -22.29 9.12 -29.49
N GLY A 138 -23.01 10.19 -29.85
CA GLY A 138 -24.40 10.41 -29.49
C GLY A 138 -24.59 11.16 -28.16
N ASN A 139 -25.85 11.34 -27.78
CA ASN A 139 -26.25 12.08 -26.59
C ASN A 139 -27.20 11.25 -25.72
N LEU A 140 -26.98 11.27 -24.41
CA LEU A 140 -27.80 10.61 -23.41
C LEU A 140 -28.24 11.59 -22.34
N ASP A 141 -29.46 11.40 -21.82
CA ASP A 141 -30.00 12.19 -20.72
C ASP A 141 -30.07 11.35 -19.45
N CYS A 142 -29.77 11.98 -18.32
CA CYS A 142 -29.78 11.41 -17.00
C CYS A 142 -30.98 11.90 -16.20
N PHE A 143 -31.76 10.97 -15.66
CA PHE A 143 -32.98 11.24 -14.91
C PHE A 143 -32.87 10.67 -13.49
N ILE A 144 -33.26 11.46 -12.50
CA ILE A 144 -33.38 11.03 -11.10
C ILE A 144 -34.81 11.31 -10.66
N ASN A 145 -35.52 10.27 -10.23
CA ASN A 145 -36.93 10.34 -9.84
C ASN A 145 -37.81 11.01 -10.94
N GLY A 146 -37.50 10.72 -12.21
CA GLY A 146 -38.20 11.28 -13.37
C GLY A 146 -37.76 12.69 -13.81
N ASN A 147 -36.96 13.39 -13.01
CA ASN A 147 -36.46 14.72 -13.37
C ASN A 147 -35.13 14.63 -14.11
N LYS A 148 -35.00 15.32 -15.25
CA LYS A 148 -33.73 15.43 -15.97
C LYS A 148 -32.73 16.24 -15.15
N VAL A 149 -31.59 15.64 -14.83
CA VAL A 149 -30.54 16.26 -13.99
C VAL A 149 -29.34 16.70 -14.82
N THR A 150 -28.95 15.89 -15.81
CA THR A 150 -27.79 16.21 -16.67
C THR A 150 -27.89 15.48 -18.01
N SER A 151 -27.00 15.83 -18.94
CA SER A 151 -26.84 15.17 -20.23
C SER A 151 -25.38 14.78 -20.43
N TYR A 152 -25.15 13.64 -21.08
CA TYR A 152 -23.84 13.12 -21.44
C TYR A 152 -23.68 13.14 -22.96
N GLY A 153 -22.58 13.71 -23.43
CA GLY A 153 -22.14 13.66 -24.83
C GLY A 153 -20.81 12.90 -24.97
N PRO A 154 -20.20 12.92 -26.17
CA PRO A 154 -18.92 12.25 -26.43
C PRO A 154 -17.83 12.62 -25.42
N GLY A 155 -17.11 11.61 -24.93
CA GLY A 155 -16.12 11.74 -23.84
C GLY A 155 -16.71 11.73 -22.43
N GLY A 156 -18.03 11.86 -22.29
CA GLY A 156 -18.72 11.69 -21.02
C GLY A 156 -18.69 10.24 -20.54
N SER A 157 -18.69 10.04 -19.22
CA SER A 157 -18.76 8.71 -18.62
C SER A 157 -19.76 8.67 -17.47
N PHE A 158 -20.31 7.48 -17.20
CA PHE A 158 -21.29 7.28 -16.15
C PHE A 158 -21.31 5.84 -15.63
N GLY A 159 -21.80 5.67 -14.41
CA GLY A 159 -21.98 4.36 -13.79
C GLY A 159 -20.74 3.78 -13.12
N GLU A 160 -19.71 4.59 -12.85
CA GLU A 160 -18.45 4.18 -12.21
C GLU A 160 -18.62 3.45 -10.86
N LEU A 161 -19.58 3.87 -10.04
CA LEU A 161 -19.84 3.24 -8.73
C LEU A 161 -20.23 1.75 -8.85
N ALA A 162 -20.78 1.34 -10.01
CA ALA A 162 -21.08 -0.05 -10.28
C ALA A 162 -19.81 -0.92 -10.31
N LEU A 163 -18.64 -0.37 -10.58
CA LEU A 163 -17.38 -1.12 -10.59
C LEU A 163 -16.87 -1.43 -9.17
N MET A 164 -17.30 -0.65 -8.17
CA MET A 164 -16.79 -0.78 -6.80
C MET A 164 -17.60 -1.75 -5.96
N TYR A 165 -18.92 -1.62 -5.99
CA TYR A 165 -19.82 -2.41 -5.13
C TYR A 165 -21.09 -2.77 -5.88
N ASN A 166 -21.79 -3.79 -5.37
CA ASN A 166 -23.14 -4.06 -5.80
C ASN A 166 -24.10 -3.05 -5.17
N ALA A 167 -24.37 -1.96 -5.89
CA ALA A 167 -25.24 -0.88 -5.46
C ALA A 167 -26.33 -0.61 -6.52
N PRO A 168 -27.57 -0.30 -6.11
CA PRO A 168 -28.61 0.14 -7.02
C PRO A 168 -28.20 1.39 -7.79
N ARG A 169 -28.60 1.47 -9.05
CA ARG A 169 -28.36 2.64 -9.89
C ARG A 169 -29.07 3.87 -9.33
N ALA A 170 -28.33 4.96 -9.14
CA ALA A 170 -28.87 6.21 -8.59
C ALA A 170 -29.75 7.00 -9.58
N ALA A 171 -29.61 6.74 -10.87
CA ALA A 171 -30.28 7.46 -11.94
C ALA A 171 -30.59 6.54 -13.13
N SER A 172 -31.61 6.90 -13.91
CA SER A 172 -31.89 6.30 -15.20
C SER A 172 -31.16 7.07 -16.31
N ILE A 173 -30.59 6.36 -17.28
CA ILE A 173 -29.91 6.96 -18.43
C ILE A 173 -30.63 6.55 -19.70
N VAL A 174 -31.06 7.52 -20.51
CA VAL A 174 -31.82 7.30 -21.74
C VAL A 174 -31.10 7.93 -22.92
N ALA A 175 -30.96 7.19 -24.02
CA ALA A 175 -30.37 7.68 -25.25
C ALA A 175 -31.33 8.66 -25.96
N VAL A 176 -30.86 9.86 -26.28
CA VAL A 176 -31.60 10.86 -27.05
C VAL A 176 -31.42 10.63 -28.55
N THR A 177 -30.20 10.29 -28.94
CA THR A 177 -29.83 9.92 -30.32
C THR A 177 -29.34 8.48 -30.36
N ASP A 178 -29.08 7.94 -31.55
CA ASP A 178 -28.27 6.73 -31.66
C ASP A 178 -26.90 7.01 -31.04
N CYS A 179 -26.47 6.09 -30.16
CA CYS A 179 -25.26 6.23 -29.37
C CYS A 179 -24.34 5.02 -29.56
N VAL A 180 -23.04 5.27 -29.52
CA VAL A 180 -22.02 4.24 -29.39
C VAL A 180 -21.36 4.43 -28.02
N LEU A 181 -21.35 3.37 -27.22
CA LEU A 181 -20.79 3.37 -25.87
C LEU A 181 -19.65 2.35 -25.77
N TYR A 182 -18.65 2.63 -24.94
CA TYR A 182 -17.73 1.61 -24.44
C TYR A 182 -18.17 1.16 -23.05
N ALA A 183 -18.40 -0.13 -22.88
CA ALA A 183 -18.84 -0.75 -21.64
C ALA A 183 -17.70 -1.55 -21.00
N LEU A 184 -17.51 -1.40 -19.69
CA LEU A 184 -16.62 -2.21 -18.87
C LEU A 184 -17.42 -2.84 -17.74
N ASP A 185 -17.33 -4.14 -17.57
CA ASP A 185 -18.01 -4.84 -16.47
C ASP A 185 -17.21 -4.82 -15.16
N ARG A 186 -17.94 -4.88 -14.04
CA ARG A 186 -17.39 -4.89 -12.67
C ARG A 186 -16.37 -6.01 -12.47
N VAL A 187 -16.72 -7.23 -12.89
CA VAL A 187 -15.90 -8.42 -12.62
C VAL A 187 -14.55 -8.29 -13.34
N THR A 188 -14.56 -7.90 -14.61
CA THR A 188 -13.36 -7.65 -15.40
C THR A 188 -12.52 -6.53 -14.81
N PHE A 189 -13.11 -5.38 -14.49
CA PHE A 189 -12.37 -4.28 -13.87
C PHE A 189 -11.68 -4.72 -12.58
N ARG A 190 -12.43 -5.31 -11.64
CA ARG A 190 -11.87 -5.74 -10.36
C ARG A 190 -10.86 -6.88 -10.54
N SER A 191 -11.04 -7.76 -11.53
CA SER A 191 -10.07 -8.82 -11.85
C SER A 191 -8.75 -8.26 -12.37
N ILE A 192 -8.78 -7.23 -13.23
CA ILE A 192 -7.57 -6.52 -13.70
C ILE A 192 -6.80 -5.93 -12.51
N LEU A 193 -7.51 -5.30 -11.56
CA LEU A 193 -6.88 -4.75 -10.35
C LEU A 193 -6.27 -5.84 -9.47
N MET A 194 -7.03 -6.88 -9.16
CA MET A 194 -6.59 -7.95 -8.25
C MET A 194 -5.46 -8.78 -8.83
N GLU A 195 -5.51 -9.11 -10.12
CA GLU A 195 -4.50 -9.98 -10.73
C GLU A 195 -3.16 -9.28 -10.87
N ASN A 196 -3.09 -7.99 -11.20
CA ASN A 196 -1.80 -7.29 -11.25
C ASN A 196 -1.14 -7.30 -9.87
N THR A 197 -1.87 -6.90 -8.82
CA THR A 197 -1.33 -6.92 -7.45
C THR A 197 -0.92 -8.33 -7.01
N ALA A 198 -1.72 -9.35 -7.31
CA ALA A 198 -1.38 -10.74 -6.99
C ALA A 198 -0.17 -11.25 -7.80
N ARG A 199 -0.07 -10.92 -9.09
CA ARG A 199 1.06 -11.28 -9.96
C ARG A 199 2.34 -10.62 -9.48
N LYS A 200 2.30 -9.32 -9.17
CA LYS A 200 3.43 -8.56 -8.63
C LYS A 200 3.89 -9.15 -7.29
N ARG A 201 2.95 -9.46 -6.40
CA ARG A 201 3.25 -10.11 -5.12
C ARG A 201 3.91 -11.49 -5.31
N ARG A 202 3.34 -12.37 -6.15
CA ARG A 202 3.93 -13.70 -6.43
C ARG A 202 5.31 -13.61 -7.08
N MET A 203 5.50 -12.65 -7.99
CA MET A 203 6.79 -12.41 -8.62
C MET A 203 7.83 -12.05 -7.56
N TYR A 204 7.49 -11.13 -6.65
CA TYR A 204 8.38 -10.74 -5.56
C TYR A 204 8.58 -11.84 -4.53
N GLU A 205 7.56 -12.61 -4.18
CA GLU A 205 7.70 -13.76 -3.29
C GLU A 205 8.74 -14.75 -3.83
N ARG A 206 8.62 -15.16 -5.09
CA ARG A 206 9.59 -16.06 -5.74
C ARG A 206 10.99 -15.45 -5.80
N PHE A 207 11.07 -14.16 -6.14
CA PHE A 207 12.34 -13.47 -6.21
C PHE A 207 13.02 -13.38 -4.82
N LEU A 208 12.27 -13.03 -3.78
CA LEU A 208 12.78 -12.95 -2.40
C LEU A 208 13.19 -14.33 -1.85
N GLU A 209 12.59 -15.42 -2.34
CA GLU A 209 13.03 -16.79 -2.01
C GLU A 209 14.37 -17.17 -2.67
N GLU A 210 14.66 -16.64 -3.85
CA GLU A 210 15.94 -16.84 -4.54
C GLU A 210 17.08 -16.08 -3.84
N VAL A 211 16.79 -14.90 -3.28
CA VAL A 211 17.79 -13.99 -2.70
C VAL A 211 18.38 -14.59 -1.41
N PRO A 212 19.71 -14.83 -1.34
CA PRO A 212 20.34 -15.50 -0.20
C PRO A 212 20.09 -14.84 1.15
N ILE A 213 20.08 -13.50 1.23
CA ILE A 213 19.93 -12.77 2.50
C ILE A 213 18.53 -12.89 3.12
N PHE A 214 17.54 -13.26 2.31
CA PHE A 214 16.14 -13.39 2.74
C PHE A 214 15.72 -14.84 2.99
N LYS A 215 16.62 -15.82 2.83
CA LYS A 215 16.32 -17.23 3.09
C LYS A 215 16.02 -17.55 4.56
N SER A 216 16.54 -16.75 5.48
CA SER A 216 16.29 -16.90 6.92
C SER A 216 14.95 -16.30 7.36
N LEU A 217 14.27 -15.54 6.50
CA LEU A 217 12.98 -14.92 6.81
C LEU A 217 11.85 -15.94 6.72
N GLU A 218 10.87 -15.82 7.59
CA GLU A 218 9.63 -16.57 7.46
C GLU A 218 8.76 -16.05 6.31
N THR A 219 7.85 -16.89 5.83
CA THR A 219 6.97 -16.56 4.69
C THR A 219 6.19 -15.26 4.92
N TYR A 220 5.65 -15.06 6.13
CA TYR A 220 4.88 -13.85 6.42
C TYR A 220 5.75 -12.58 6.44
N GLU A 221 7.04 -12.69 6.78
CA GLU A 221 7.99 -11.58 6.76
C GLU A 221 8.33 -11.21 5.31
N ARG A 222 8.57 -12.21 4.46
CA ARG A 222 8.75 -12.01 3.02
C ARG A 222 7.53 -11.36 2.37
N HIS A 223 6.31 -11.73 2.76
CA HIS A 223 5.09 -11.08 2.26
C HIS A 223 5.04 -9.59 2.58
N LYS A 224 5.42 -9.19 3.81
CA LYS A 224 5.46 -7.78 4.20
C LYS A 224 6.47 -6.99 3.37
N ILE A 225 7.60 -7.60 3.03
CA ILE A 225 8.62 -6.99 2.18
C ILE A 225 8.12 -6.88 0.74
N ALA A 226 7.54 -7.95 0.19
CA ALA A 226 6.97 -7.99 -1.16
C ALA A 226 5.91 -6.89 -1.37
N ASP A 227 5.11 -6.60 -0.34
CA ASP A 227 4.10 -5.54 -0.37
C ASP A 227 4.66 -4.12 -0.37
N ALA A 228 5.88 -3.94 0.12
CA ALA A 228 6.54 -2.64 0.20
C ALA A 228 7.53 -2.39 -0.96
N LEU A 229 7.82 -3.39 -1.79
CA LEU A 229 8.74 -3.26 -2.92
C LEU A 229 8.11 -2.50 -4.08
N GLU A 230 8.85 -1.52 -4.57
CA GLU A 230 8.52 -0.76 -5.78
C GLU A 230 9.51 -1.13 -6.90
N SER A 231 9.01 -1.29 -8.14
CA SER A 231 9.88 -1.61 -9.27
C SER A 231 10.37 -0.32 -9.90
N VAL A 232 11.68 -0.22 -10.14
CA VAL A 232 12.34 0.89 -10.83
C VAL A 232 13.17 0.34 -11.98
N GLN A 233 13.22 1.06 -13.09
CA GLN A 233 13.93 0.67 -14.31
C GLN A 233 14.92 1.78 -14.68
N PHE A 234 16.09 1.37 -15.15
CA PHE A 234 17.16 2.24 -15.57
C PHE A 234 17.63 1.81 -16.96
N ASP A 235 17.88 2.80 -17.81
CA ASP A 235 18.47 2.60 -19.13
C ASP A 235 19.99 2.40 -19.04
N ASP A 236 20.59 1.94 -20.14
CA ASP A 236 22.03 1.71 -20.21
C ASP A 236 22.83 2.98 -19.85
N GLN A 237 23.85 2.83 -19.02
CA GLN A 237 24.71 3.90 -18.51
C GLN A 237 24.00 4.93 -17.62
N GLU A 238 22.75 4.69 -17.21
CA GLU A 238 22.06 5.55 -16.26
C GLU A 238 22.60 5.37 -14.84
N VAL A 239 22.76 6.48 -14.12
CA VAL A 239 23.29 6.48 -12.75
C VAL A 239 22.15 6.22 -11.77
N VAL A 240 22.23 5.10 -11.04
CA VAL A 240 21.24 4.70 -10.02
C VAL A 240 21.43 5.48 -8.72
N MET A 241 22.69 5.64 -8.29
CA MET A 241 23.06 6.47 -7.14
C MET A 241 24.49 6.99 -7.31
N ARG A 242 24.84 8.10 -6.66
CA ARG A 242 26.20 8.67 -6.69
C ARG A 242 26.88 8.53 -5.34
N GLU A 243 28.19 8.30 -5.38
CA GLU A 243 29.04 8.37 -4.19
C GLU A 243 28.92 9.74 -3.53
N GLY A 244 28.82 9.77 -2.20
CA GLY A 244 28.71 10.99 -1.40
C GLY A 244 27.29 11.55 -1.25
N ASP A 245 26.31 11.07 -2.01
CA ASP A 245 24.91 11.47 -1.82
C ASP A 245 24.33 10.88 -0.52
N ALA A 246 23.31 11.52 0.03
CA ALA A 246 22.56 10.94 1.15
C ALA A 246 21.80 9.68 0.69
N GLY A 247 21.85 8.60 1.47
CA GLY A 247 21.14 7.37 1.16
C GLY A 247 19.76 7.29 1.82
N ASP A 248 18.72 7.20 1.00
CA ASP A 248 17.33 7.09 1.44
C ASP A 248 16.61 5.83 0.94
N SER A 249 17.29 5.03 0.11
CA SER A 249 16.70 3.90 -0.61
C SER A 249 17.64 2.69 -0.65
N PHE A 250 17.07 1.50 -0.61
CA PHE A 250 17.75 0.21 -0.74
C PHE A 250 17.25 -0.50 -1.98
N TYR A 251 18.13 -1.17 -2.72
CA TYR A 251 17.80 -1.77 -4.01
C TYR A 251 18.18 -3.24 -4.07
N LEU A 252 17.34 -4.03 -4.72
CA LEU A 252 17.60 -5.41 -5.16
C LEU A 252 17.58 -5.49 -6.68
N ILE A 253 18.55 -6.17 -7.27
CA ILE A 253 18.61 -6.33 -8.73
C ILE A 253 17.66 -7.46 -9.16
N GLU A 254 16.58 -7.11 -9.85
CA GLU A 254 15.61 -8.06 -10.41
C GLU A 254 16.12 -8.67 -11.72
N SER A 255 16.77 -7.86 -12.56
CA SER A 255 17.36 -8.26 -13.84
C SER A 255 18.35 -7.22 -14.36
N GLY A 256 19.33 -7.66 -15.15
CA GLY A 256 20.39 -6.79 -15.68
C GLY A 256 21.65 -6.84 -14.80
N GLU A 257 22.58 -5.95 -15.08
CA GLU A 257 23.84 -5.82 -14.33
C GLU A 257 24.04 -4.36 -13.89
N ALA A 258 24.61 -4.18 -12.70
CA ALA A 258 24.93 -2.87 -12.14
C ALA A 258 26.43 -2.81 -11.86
N SER A 259 27.11 -1.79 -12.39
CA SER A 259 28.53 -1.56 -12.20
C SER A 259 28.75 -0.52 -11.11
N PHE A 260 29.64 -0.83 -10.16
CA PHE A 260 29.93 0.00 -9.00
C PHE A 260 31.27 0.68 -9.22
N TYR A 261 31.31 2.00 -9.02
CA TYR A 261 32.47 2.84 -9.22
C TYR A 261 32.83 3.58 -7.93
N LYS A 262 34.12 3.63 -7.64
CA LYS A 262 34.70 4.39 -6.52
C LYS A 262 35.59 5.50 -7.07
N ALA A 263 35.49 6.70 -6.50
CA ALA A 263 36.43 7.78 -6.79
C ALA A 263 37.80 7.47 -6.18
N LEU A 264 38.85 7.59 -6.98
CA LEU A 264 40.23 7.49 -6.55
C LEU A 264 40.75 8.89 -6.12
N PRO A 265 41.85 8.96 -5.33
CA PRO A 265 42.43 10.23 -4.90
C PRO A 265 42.88 11.17 -6.03
N ASP A 266 43.12 10.62 -7.23
CA ASP A 266 43.49 11.36 -8.44
C ASP A 266 42.28 11.98 -9.19
N GLY A 267 41.07 11.77 -8.67
CA GLY A 267 39.81 12.26 -9.25
C GLY A 267 39.23 11.37 -10.34
N THR A 268 39.87 10.23 -10.68
CA THR A 268 39.33 9.26 -11.63
C THR A 268 38.36 8.30 -10.94
N GLN A 269 37.41 7.74 -11.71
CA GLN A 269 36.51 6.70 -11.19
C GLN A 269 36.97 5.33 -11.68
N ARG A 270 37.03 4.37 -10.76
CA ARG A 270 37.38 2.98 -11.08
C ARG A 270 36.24 2.05 -10.71
N GLN A 271 35.97 1.09 -11.60
CA GLN A 271 35.01 0.03 -11.34
C GLN A 271 35.57 -0.95 -10.30
N VAL A 272 34.82 -1.17 -9.22
CA VAL A 272 35.21 -2.00 -8.08
C VAL A 272 34.43 -3.32 -8.02
N MET A 273 33.18 -3.34 -8.49
CA MET A 273 32.41 -4.58 -8.57
C MET A 273 31.28 -4.49 -9.60
N VAL A 274 30.68 -5.65 -9.90
CA VAL A 274 29.48 -5.80 -10.71
C VAL A 274 28.46 -6.61 -9.92
N GLY A 275 27.26 -6.06 -9.75
CA GLY A 275 26.11 -6.75 -9.20
C GLY A 275 25.23 -7.33 -10.31
N LYS A 276 24.63 -8.48 -10.05
CA LYS A 276 23.74 -9.22 -10.96
C LYS A 276 22.42 -9.53 -10.28
N LYS A 277 21.51 -10.18 -11.01
CA LYS A 277 20.22 -10.63 -10.46
C LYS A 277 20.40 -11.34 -9.11
N GLY A 278 19.65 -10.88 -8.10
CA GLY A 278 19.67 -11.42 -6.73
C GLY A 278 20.65 -10.70 -5.80
N ASP A 279 21.57 -9.91 -6.32
CA ASP A 279 22.40 -9.02 -5.52
C ASP A 279 21.60 -7.79 -5.09
N TYR A 280 22.09 -7.13 -4.04
CA TYR A 280 21.49 -5.93 -3.46
C TYR A 280 22.54 -4.87 -3.23
N PHE A 281 22.10 -3.64 -3.04
CA PHE A 281 22.98 -2.52 -2.72
C PHE A 281 22.26 -1.35 -2.04
N GLY A 282 23.06 -0.43 -1.50
CA GLY A 282 22.57 0.78 -0.85
C GLY A 282 22.21 0.61 0.62
N GLU A 283 22.45 -0.58 1.19
CA GLU A 283 22.27 -0.91 2.59
C GLU A 283 23.23 -0.13 3.51
N LEU A 284 24.47 0.12 3.08
CA LEU A 284 25.51 0.77 3.89
C LEU A 284 25.04 2.14 4.41
N ALA A 285 24.48 2.95 3.51
CA ALA A 285 24.00 4.30 3.86
C ALA A 285 22.79 4.28 4.80
N LEU A 286 22.01 3.19 4.80
CA LEU A 286 20.85 3.04 5.67
C LEU A 286 21.23 2.49 7.05
N ILE A 287 22.27 1.65 7.12
CA ILE A 287 22.72 0.98 8.34
C ILE A 287 23.65 1.88 9.15
N ASN A 288 24.62 2.53 8.49
CA ASN A 288 25.64 3.34 9.15
C ASN A 288 25.25 4.82 9.28
N ASP A 289 24.15 5.24 8.63
CA ASP A 289 23.76 6.64 8.48
C ASP A 289 24.85 7.51 7.81
N GLU A 290 25.60 6.88 6.90
CA GLU A 290 26.69 7.50 6.14
C GLU A 290 26.26 7.82 4.70
N PRO A 291 26.95 8.75 4.01
CA PRO A 291 26.75 8.96 2.57
C PRO A 291 26.98 7.68 1.75
N ARG A 292 26.42 7.64 0.54
CA ARG A 292 26.62 6.53 -0.40
C ARG A 292 28.11 6.26 -0.60
N ALA A 293 28.53 5.03 -0.35
CA ALA A 293 29.94 4.64 -0.41
C ALA A 293 30.49 4.50 -1.84
N ALA A 294 29.64 4.38 -2.86
CA ALA A 294 30.06 4.22 -4.25
C ALA A 294 28.98 4.75 -5.21
N THR A 295 29.39 5.07 -6.43
CA THR A 295 28.48 5.38 -7.53
C THR A 295 28.05 4.09 -8.19
N VAL A 296 26.76 3.92 -8.49
CA VAL A 296 26.23 2.73 -9.17
C VAL A 296 25.62 3.14 -10.49
N ILE A 297 26.03 2.47 -11.56
CA ILE A 297 25.62 2.75 -12.94
C ILE A 297 25.07 1.47 -13.56
N ALA A 298 23.94 1.58 -14.27
CA ALA A 298 23.37 0.47 -15.02
C ALA A 298 24.28 0.06 -16.18
N ASN A 299 24.57 -1.24 -16.30
CA ASN A 299 25.29 -1.83 -17.43
C ASN A 299 24.29 -2.59 -18.29
N GLY A 300 23.78 -1.92 -19.33
CA GLY A 300 22.58 -2.33 -20.08
C GLY A 300 21.28 -1.98 -19.34
N LYS A 301 20.17 -2.57 -19.79
CA LYS A 301 18.87 -2.38 -19.13
C LYS A 301 18.88 -3.03 -17.74
N LEU A 302 18.69 -2.21 -16.72
CA LEU A 302 18.68 -2.63 -15.33
C LEU A 302 17.28 -2.44 -14.74
N ARG A 303 16.80 -3.46 -14.03
CA ARG A 303 15.58 -3.39 -13.25
C ARG A 303 15.89 -3.73 -11.81
N CYS A 304 15.45 -2.87 -10.91
CA CYS A 304 15.61 -3.06 -9.47
C CYS A 304 14.26 -2.98 -8.74
N ALA A 305 14.17 -3.71 -7.64
CA ALA A 305 13.14 -3.53 -6.64
C ALA A 305 13.71 -2.59 -5.55
N THR A 306 13.01 -1.53 -5.18
CA THR A 306 13.47 -0.55 -4.19
C THR A 306 12.61 -0.51 -2.94
N LEU A 307 13.24 -0.22 -1.79
CA LEU A 307 12.62 0.06 -0.50
C LEU A 307 13.12 1.40 0.04
N SER A 308 12.20 2.25 0.50
CA SER A 308 12.56 3.46 1.23
C SER A 308 13.22 3.16 2.59
N LYS A 309 14.04 4.07 3.11
CA LYS A 309 14.71 3.96 4.43
C LYS A 309 13.74 3.62 5.55
N LYS A 310 12.56 4.26 5.58
CA LYS A 310 11.51 3.98 6.58
C LYS A 310 10.97 2.55 6.45
N ALA A 311 10.72 2.09 5.23
CA ALA A 311 10.26 0.73 4.98
C ALA A 311 11.36 -0.30 5.32
N PHE A 312 12.60 -0.04 4.92
CA PHE A 312 13.77 -0.87 5.21
C PHE A 312 13.94 -1.11 6.72
N ILE A 313 13.99 -0.05 7.53
CA ILE A 313 14.18 -0.17 8.99
C ILE A 313 13.02 -0.94 9.63
N ARG A 314 11.78 -0.67 9.20
CA ARG A 314 10.58 -1.30 9.78
C ARG A 314 10.43 -2.77 9.40
N LEU A 315 10.81 -3.14 8.17
CA LEU A 315 10.49 -4.45 7.58
C LEU A 315 11.68 -5.41 7.60
N LEU A 316 12.91 -4.91 7.51
CA LEU A 316 14.12 -5.74 7.48
C LEU A 316 14.78 -5.89 8.84
N GLY A 317 14.16 -5.41 9.93
CA GLY A 317 14.58 -5.62 11.32
C GLY A 317 15.14 -7.03 11.61
N PRO A 318 14.45 -8.12 11.23
CA PRO A 318 14.91 -9.49 11.48
C PRO A 318 16.22 -9.87 10.78
N VAL A 319 16.52 -9.26 9.63
CA VAL A 319 17.76 -9.51 8.84
C VAL A 319 18.80 -8.40 8.99
N MET A 320 18.53 -7.38 9.81
CA MET A 320 19.47 -6.27 10.04
C MET A 320 20.83 -6.77 10.54
N ASP A 321 20.86 -7.80 11.39
CA ASP A 321 22.11 -8.35 11.91
C ASP A 321 22.92 -9.08 10.83
N ILE A 322 22.24 -9.76 9.88
CA ILE A 322 22.88 -10.41 8.74
C ILE A 322 23.41 -9.36 7.77
N LEU A 323 22.61 -8.33 7.49
CA LEU A 323 23.00 -7.17 6.69
C LEU A 323 24.22 -6.47 7.29
N LYS A 324 24.26 -6.24 8.59
CA LYS A 324 25.41 -5.64 9.29
C LYS A 324 26.68 -6.47 9.15
N ARG A 325 26.62 -7.79 9.39
CA ARG A 325 27.78 -8.67 9.22
C ARG A 325 28.32 -8.68 7.78
N ASN A 326 27.42 -8.66 6.79
CA ASN A 326 27.83 -8.60 5.39
C ASN A 326 28.35 -7.19 5.02
N SER A 327 27.77 -6.14 5.58
CA SER A 327 28.17 -4.75 5.34
C SER A 327 29.62 -4.49 5.72
N GLU A 328 30.10 -5.09 6.81
CA GLU A 328 31.51 -5.01 7.23
C GLU A 328 32.44 -5.62 6.18
N ASN A 329 32.04 -6.75 5.56
CA ASN A 329 32.80 -7.37 4.48
C ASN A 329 32.80 -6.52 3.21
N TYR A 330 31.65 -5.95 2.82
CA TYR A 330 31.58 -5.06 1.65
C TYR A 330 32.38 -3.78 1.85
N HIS A 331 32.27 -3.17 3.02
CA HIS A 331 33.03 -1.98 3.37
C HIS A 331 34.53 -2.27 3.36
N ALA A 332 34.95 -3.42 3.92
CA ALA A 332 36.35 -3.86 3.86
C ALA A 332 36.82 -4.12 2.42
N VAL A 333 36.00 -4.72 1.55
CA VAL A 333 36.34 -4.92 0.14
C VAL A 333 36.52 -3.58 -0.58
N LEU A 334 35.57 -2.65 -0.41
CA LEU A 334 35.65 -1.31 -1.01
C LEU A 334 36.87 -0.52 -0.49
N GLN A 335 37.19 -0.63 0.80
CA GLN A 335 38.35 0.01 1.42
C GLN A 335 39.67 -0.65 0.98
N ASN A 336 39.74 -1.98 0.90
CA ASN A 336 40.92 -2.71 0.48
C ASN A 336 41.24 -2.47 -0.99
N GLU A 337 40.23 -2.36 -1.85
CA GLU A 337 40.45 -1.95 -3.24
C GLU A 337 40.96 -0.51 -3.32
N THR A 338 40.48 0.38 -2.45
CA THR A 338 41.02 1.75 -2.34
C THR A 338 42.47 1.75 -1.83
N GLN A 339 42.81 0.89 -0.87
CA GLN A 339 44.15 0.81 -0.26
C GLN A 339 45.19 0.05 -1.10
N LYS A 340 44.80 -0.96 -1.89
CA LYS A 340 45.71 -1.63 -2.85
C LYS A 340 46.20 -0.71 -3.98
N ILE A 341 45.70 0.52 -4.03
CA ILE A 341 45.96 1.51 -5.09
C ILE A 341 46.81 2.68 -4.55
N LEU A 342 47.04 2.77 -3.23
CA LEU A 342 48.10 3.59 -2.62
C LEU A 342 49.40 2.79 -2.54
#